data_AF-M7Z2V4-F1
#
_entry.id   AF-M7Z2V4-F1
#
_cell.length_a   1.000
_cell.length_b   1.000
_cell.length_c   1.000
_cell.angle_alpha   90.00
_cell.angle_beta   90.00
_cell.angle_gamma   90.00
#
_symmetry.space_group_name_H-M   'P 1'
#
loop_
_entity.id
_entity.type
_entity.pdbx_description
1 polymer ?
#
loop_
_entity_poly.entity_id
_entity_poly.type
_entity_poly.pdbx_seq_one_letter_code
_entity_poly.pdbx_strand_id
1 'polypeptide(L)'
;MERYFVASPFQTPVVTRASACYAPWVLLDTKAYFAVRENATTAEAVTSTGKAFKVTFCLADPPAISHFCVHGPEFQRDDLTPEPLVVFSSKYLVLLRFISGRTRSGSRLEEYFVYKADHGKPSLTLIPRTPPGTTNSLSLCVLPFDDYDGGFVVVDLCKTLVSPSDYKLHVFSSRTGKWGTTPLRLQTADQLGGPVG
;
A
#
# COMPACT_ATOMS: atom_id res chain seq x y z
N MET A 1 -19.60 21.62 -21.59
CA MET A 1 -20.29 21.29 -20.32
C MET A 1 -19.56 20.09 -19.74
N GLU A 2 -18.50 20.34 -18.99
CA GLU A 2 -17.68 19.30 -18.35
C GLU A 2 -18.53 18.64 -17.26
N ARG A 3 -18.85 17.37 -17.45
CA ARG A 3 -19.56 16.58 -16.45
C ARG A 3 -18.53 16.09 -15.44
N TYR A 4 -18.42 16.80 -14.33
CA TYR A 4 -17.71 16.28 -13.16
C TYR A 4 -18.50 15.09 -12.62
N PHE A 5 -17.95 13.88 -12.79
CA PHE A 5 -18.42 12.71 -12.06
C PHE A 5 -17.81 12.77 -10.67
N VAL A 6 -18.66 12.92 -9.65
CA VAL A 6 -18.25 12.63 -8.28
C VAL A 6 -17.96 11.14 -8.23
N ALA A 7 -16.67 10.77 -8.19
CA ALA A 7 -16.26 9.39 -7.98
C ALA A 7 -16.73 8.97 -6.60
N SER A 8 -17.89 8.32 -6.57
CA SER A 8 -18.40 7.64 -5.38
C SER A 8 -17.77 6.24 -5.38
N PRO A 9 -17.17 5.76 -4.27
CA PRO A 9 -16.57 4.42 -4.20
C PRO A 9 -17.60 3.29 -4.42
N PHE A 10 -18.88 3.64 -4.53
CA PHE A 10 -20.01 2.74 -4.81
C PHE A 10 -20.43 2.74 -6.29
N GLN A 11 -19.90 3.64 -7.12
CA GLN A 11 -20.10 3.63 -8.57
C GLN A 11 -18.76 3.35 -9.25
N THR A 12 -18.53 2.09 -9.63
CA THR A 12 -17.36 1.74 -10.45
C THR A 12 -17.46 2.47 -11.79
N PRO A 13 -16.37 3.08 -12.29
CA PRO A 13 -16.38 3.69 -13.62
C PRO A 13 -16.71 2.65 -14.71
N VAL A 14 -17.31 3.12 -15.81
CA VAL A 14 -17.60 2.27 -16.97
C VAL A 14 -16.26 1.82 -17.57
N VAL A 15 -16.04 0.50 -17.60
CA VAL A 15 -14.81 -0.10 -18.14
C VAL A 15 -14.98 -0.32 -19.64
N THR A 16 -14.19 0.38 -20.46
CA THR A 16 -13.99 0.01 -21.86
C THR A 16 -13.00 -1.15 -21.91
N ARG A 17 -13.40 -2.26 -22.54
CA ARG A 17 -12.62 -3.52 -22.52
C ARG A 17 -11.33 -3.34 -23.33
N ALA A 18 -10.21 -3.74 -22.74
CA ALA A 18 -8.87 -3.53 -23.30
C ALA A 18 -8.63 -4.27 -24.64
N SER A 19 -7.83 -3.67 -25.53
CA SER A 19 -7.32 -4.30 -26.76
C SER A 19 -6.23 -5.33 -26.45
N ALA A 20 -5.96 -6.27 -27.36
CA ALA A 20 -5.10 -7.45 -27.13
C ALA A 20 -3.62 -7.17 -26.79
N CYS A 21 -3.14 -5.92 -26.85
CA CYS A 21 -1.77 -5.53 -26.50
C CYS A 21 -1.81 -4.55 -25.32
N TYR A 22 -1.54 -5.05 -24.11
CA TYR A 22 -1.50 -4.23 -22.91
C TYR A 22 -0.37 -3.19 -23.01
N ALA A 23 -0.68 -1.92 -22.70
CA ALA A 23 0.36 -0.93 -22.42
C ALA A 23 1.19 -1.39 -21.20
N PRO A 24 2.50 -1.11 -21.15
CA PRO A 24 3.35 -1.52 -20.03
C PRO A 24 3.08 -0.71 -18.74
N TRP A 25 2.09 0.18 -18.74
CA TRP A 25 1.73 1.06 -17.65
C TRP A 25 0.22 1.32 -17.65
N VAL A 26 -0.31 1.75 -16.50
CA VAL A 26 -1.71 2.14 -16.31
C VAL A 26 -1.81 3.37 -15.43
N LEU A 27 -2.86 4.18 -15.60
CA LEU A 27 -3.27 5.17 -14.59
C LEU A 27 -4.15 4.47 -13.57
N LEU A 28 -3.80 4.51 -12.29
CA LEU A 28 -4.52 3.81 -11.23
C LEU A 28 -5.15 4.79 -10.24
N ASP A 29 -6.46 4.64 -10.01
CA ASP A 29 -7.15 5.32 -8.91
C ASP A 29 -6.58 4.84 -7.56
N THR A 30 -6.33 5.80 -6.67
CA THR A 30 -5.73 5.53 -5.36
C THR A 30 -6.72 5.01 -4.35
N LYS A 31 -8.03 5.17 -4.57
CA LYS A 31 -9.08 4.73 -3.64
C LYS A 31 -9.73 3.44 -4.11
N ALA A 32 -10.04 2.57 -3.15
CA ALA A 32 -10.78 1.34 -3.41
C ALA A 32 -12.24 1.62 -3.74
N TYR A 33 -12.80 0.78 -4.62
CA TYR A 33 -14.24 0.65 -4.81
C TYR A 33 -14.75 -0.60 -4.08
N PHE A 34 -15.94 -0.52 -3.49
CA PHE A 34 -16.57 -1.68 -2.84
C PHE A 34 -17.50 -2.38 -3.83
N ALA A 35 -16.96 -3.35 -4.56
CA ALA A 35 -17.69 -4.09 -5.58
C ALA A 35 -17.17 -5.52 -5.69
N VAL A 36 -18.09 -6.46 -5.92
CA VAL A 36 -17.74 -7.86 -6.21
C VAL A 36 -17.21 -7.93 -7.65
N ARG A 37 -15.91 -8.17 -7.80
CA ARG A 37 -15.22 -8.34 -9.09
C ARG A 37 -14.25 -9.50 -8.97
N GLU A 38 -14.15 -10.32 -10.00
CA GLU A 38 -13.18 -11.41 -10.03
C GLU A 38 -12.63 -11.57 -11.44
N ASN A 39 -11.31 -11.61 -11.55
CA ASN A 39 -10.54 -11.75 -12.79
C ASN A 39 -9.10 -12.25 -12.47
N ALA A 40 -8.25 -12.37 -13.49
CA ALA A 40 -6.88 -12.88 -13.34
C ALA A 40 -5.95 -12.05 -12.40
N THR A 41 -6.33 -10.84 -12.01
CA THR A 41 -5.61 -9.98 -11.06
C THR A 41 -6.14 -10.10 -9.62
N THR A 42 -7.06 -11.05 -9.38
CA THR A 42 -7.68 -11.20 -8.06
C THR A 42 -6.76 -11.94 -7.11
N ALA A 43 -6.47 -11.32 -5.98
CA ALA A 43 -5.74 -11.93 -4.88
C ALA A 43 -6.57 -11.91 -3.60
N GLU A 44 -6.39 -12.92 -2.76
CA GLU A 44 -7.08 -13.08 -1.49
C GLU A 44 -6.10 -12.94 -0.33
N ALA A 45 -6.57 -12.35 0.77
CA ALA A 45 -5.83 -12.25 2.01
C ALA A 45 -6.78 -12.25 3.22
N VAL A 46 -6.17 -12.39 4.40
CA VAL A 46 -6.84 -12.32 5.68
C VAL A 46 -6.22 -11.18 6.49
N THR A 47 -7.07 -10.37 7.11
CA THR A 47 -6.63 -9.33 8.06
C THR A 47 -6.08 -9.94 9.34
N SER A 48 -5.36 -9.15 10.13
CA SER A 48 -4.92 -9.58 11.46
C SER A 48 -6.08 -9.87 12.42
N THR A 49 -7.29 -9.37 12.12
CA THR A 49 -8.52 -9.71 12.85
C THR A 49 -9.20 -11.00 12.36
N GLY A 50 -8.64 -11.68 11.36
CA GLY A 50 -9.17 -12.95 10.85
C GLY A 50 -10.23 -12.81 9.76
N LYS A 51 -10.55 -11.58 9.31
CA LYS A 51 -11.53 -11.37 8.23
C LYS A 51 -10.88 -11.58 6.87
N ALA A 52 -11.49 -12.41 6.01
CA ALA A 52 -11.03 -12.70 4.65
C ALA A 52 -11.58 -11.70 3.61
N PHE A 53 -10.72 -11.21 2.73
CA PHE A 53 -11.08 -10.31 1.63
C PHE A 53 -10.32 -10.63 0.35
N LYS A 54 -10.87 -10.14 -0.76
CA LYS A 54 -10.27 -10.15 -2.08
C LYS A 54 -10.01 -8.73 -2.57
N VAL A 55 -8.91 -8.56 -3.29
CA VAL A 55 -8.57 -7.36 -4.05
C VAL A 55 -8.49 -7.74 -5.51
N THR A 56 -9.12 -6.95 -6.37
CA THR A 56 -9.11 -7.17 -7.81
C THR A 56 -8.82 -5.86 -8.53
N PHE A 57 -7.85 -5.88 -9.43
CA PHE A 57 -7.56 -4.74 -10.30
C PHE A 57 -8.38 -4.81 -11.58
N CYS A 58 -9.09 -3.73 -11.89
CA CYS A 58 -9.84 -3.55 -13.13
C CYS A 58 -9.02 -2.62 -14.03
N LEU A 59 -8.17 -3.24 -14.85
CA LEU A 59 -7.28 -2.52 -15.75
C LEU A 59 -8.05 -1.98 -16.96
N ALA A 60 -7.74 -0.74 -17.32
CA ALA A 60 -8.25 -0.06 -18.49
C ALA A 60 -7.07 0.50 -19.31
N ASP A 61 -7.22 0.53 -20.63
CA ASP A 61 -6.19 1.08 -21.52
C ASP A 61 -6.03 2.58 -21.27
N PRO A 62 -4.81 3.09 -21.05
CA PRO A 62 -4.59 4.53 -20.94
C PRO A 62 -5.12 5.29 -22.17
N PRO A 63 -5.70 6.48 -22.00
CA PRO A 63 -5.69 7.32 -20.80
C PRO A 63 -6.83 7.02 -19.80
N ALA A 64 -7.61 5.95 -19.98
CA ALA A 64 -8.64 5.59 -19.02
C ALA A 64 -8.03 5.23 -17.65
N ILE A 65 -8.75 5.54 -16.58
CA ILE A 65 -8.32 5.29 -15.21
C ILE A 65 -8.69 3.85 -14.83
N SER A 66 -7.67 3.03 -14.60
CA SER A 66 -7.80 1.75 -13.92
C SER A 66 -8.14 1.96 -12.45
N HIS A 67 -8.81 0.99 -11.84
CA HIS A 67 -9.17 1.04 -10.42
C HIS A 67 -9.01 -0.33 -9.77
N PHE A 68 -9.14 -0.38 -8.46
CA PHE A 68 -9.17 -1.65 -7.74
C PHE A 68 -10.43 -1.75 -6.87
N CYS A 69 -10.93 -2.97 -6.77
CA CYS A 69 -12.11 -3.30 -5.98
C CYS A 69 -11.71 -4.15 -4.78
N VAL A 70 -12.40 -3.95 -3.67
CA VAL A 70 -12.29 -4.76 -2.46
C VAL A 70 -13.65 -5.37 -2.16
N HIS A 71 -13.67 -6.68 -1.91
CA HIS A 71 -14.87 -7.38 -1.46
C HIS A 71 -14.53 -8.60 -0.61
N GLY A 72 -15.43 -8.99 0.28
CA GLY A 72 -15.29 -10.20 1.10
C GLY A 72 -16.61 -10.50 1.81
N PRO A 73 -16.94 -11.78 2.08
CA PRO A 73 -18.20 -12.16 2.72
C PRO A 73 -18.34 -11.59 4.13
N GLU A 74 -17.21 -11.38 4.82
CA GLU A 74 -17.13 -10.89 6.19
C GLU A 74 -16.77 -9.39 6.29
N PHE A 75 -16.64 -8.72 5.13
CA PHE A 75 -16.29 -7.31 5.05
C PHE A 75 -17.54 -6.46 4.83
N GLN A 76 -18.05 -5.91 5.92
CA GLN A 76 -19.13 -4.92 5.87
C GLN A 76 -18.53 -3.57 5.47
N ARG A 77 -19.33 -2.73 4.79
CA ARG A 77 -18.94 -1.39 4.34
C ARG A 77 -18.34 -0.53 5.47
N ASP A 78 -18.89 -0.65 6.67
CA ASP A 78 -18.45 0.12 7.84
C ASP A 78 -17.06 -0.30 8.35
N ASP A 79 -16.63 -1.53 8.07
CA ASP A 79 -15.33 -2.06 8.49
C ASP A 79 -14.15 -1.43 7.75
N LEU A 80 -14.40 -0.80 6.60
CA LEU A 80 -13.40 -0.22 5.71
C LEU A 80 -13.64 1.27 5.49
N THR A 81 -14.01 1.98 6.56
CA THR A 81 -14.09 3.44 6.55
C THR A 81 -12.99 4.04 7.43
N PRO A 82 -12.04 4.81 6.85
CA PRO A 82 -11.96 5.23 5.45
C PRO A 82 -11.55 4.08 4.51
N GLU A 83 -11.82 4.28 3.21
CA GLU A 83 -11.61 3.26 2.18
C GLU A 83 -10.14 2.85 2.08
N PRO A 84 -9.85 1.60 1.69
CA PRO A 84 -8.48 1.19 1.40
C PRO A 84 -7.83 2.06 0.33
N LEU A 85 -6.54 2.30 0.48
CA LEU A 85 -5.77 3.22 -0.36
C LEU A 85 -4.54 2.57 -0.96
N VAL A 86 -4.18 2.97 -2.17
CA VAL A 86 -2.84 2.79 -2.72
C VAL A 86 -1.91 3.82 -2.08
N VAL A 87 -0.90 3.36 -1.36
CA VAL A 87 0.13 4.20 -0.73
C VAL A 87 1.30 4.41 -1.68
N PHE A 88 1.73 3.34 -2.33
CA PHE A 88 2.87 3.33 -3.22
C PHE A 88 2.75 2.21 -4.24
N SER A 89 3.34 2.38 -5.43
CA SER A 89 3.47 1.32 -6.42
C SER A 89 4.86 1.33 -7.05
N SER A 90 5.35 0.14 -7.39
CA SER A 90 6.66 -0.03 -8.04
C SER A 90 6.70 -1.32 -8.84
N LYS A 91 7.03 -1.22 -10.13
CA LYS A 91 7.02 -2.34 -11.09
C LYS A 91 5.69 -3.12 -10.99
N TYR A 92 5.75 -4.35 -10.46
CA TYR A 92 4.62 -5.27 -10.30
C TYR A 92 4.05 -5.31 -8.86
N LEU A 93 4.47 -4.39 -7.99
CA LEU A 93 4.07 -4.29 -6.58
C LEU A 93 3.17 -3.09 -6.34
N VAL A 94 2.16 -3.27 -5.50
CA VAL A 94 1.30 -2.19 -4.98
C VAL A 94 1.20 -2.33 -3.47
N LEU A 95 1.58 -1.27 -2.76
CA LEU A 95 1.41 -1.17 -1.32
C LEU A 95 0.04 -0.57 -1.02
N LEU A 96 -0.81 -1.36 -0.38
CA LEU A 96 -2.15 -1.01 0.00
C LEU A 96 -2.23 -0.76 1.50
N ARG A 97 -3.00 0.25 1.89
CA ARG A 97 -3.33 0.56 3.28
C ARG A 97 -4.80 0.24 3.52
N PHE A 98 -5.06 -0.51 4.56
CA PHE A 98 -6.39 -0.83 5.05
C PHE A 98 -6.53 -0.24 6.44
N ILE A 99 -7.67 0.39 6.69
CA ILE A 99 -8.04 0.76 8.05
C ILE A 99 -9.22 -0.12 8.43
N SER A 100 -8.93 -1.15 9.23
CA SER A 100 -9.88 -2.18 9.63
C SER A 100 -10.15 -2.10 11.13
N GLY A 101 -11.36 -2.44 11.55
CA GLY A 101 -11.71 -2.71 12.96
C GLY A 101 -11.28 -1.65 13.99
N ARG A 102 -11.19 -2.09 15.25
CA ARG A 102 -10.67 -1.30 16.37
C ARG A 102 -9.69 -2.14 17.18
N THR A 103 -8.61 -1.52 17.64
CA THR A 103 -7.72 -2.12 18.62
C THR A 103 -8.42 -2.23 19.97
N ARG A 104 -7.86 -2.99 20.92
CA ARG A 104 -8.32 -3.01 22.33
C ARG A 104 -8.39 -1.61 22.95
N SER A 105 -7.59 -0.66 22.46
CA SER A 105 -7.57 0.74 22.90
C SER A 105 -8.65 1.60 22.23
N GLY A 106 -9.48 1.04 21.34
CA GLY A 106 -10.49 1.77 20.58
C GLY A 106 -9.97 2.54 19.37
N SER A 107 -8.65 2.57 19.14
CA SER A 107 -8.07 3.20 17.95
C SER A 107 -8.36 2.35 16.70
N ARG A 108 -8.53 3.00 15.54
CA ARG A 108 -8.62 2.29 14.26
C ARG A 108 -7.32 1.52 14.01
N LEU A 109 -7.44 0.28 13.53
CA LEU A 109 -6.30 -0.54 13.22
C LEU A 109 -5.88 -0.30 11.76
N GLU A 110 -4.66 0.19 11.58
CA GLU A 110 -4.03 0.36 10.29
C GLU A 110 -3.21 -0.89 9.92
N GLU A 111 -3.48 -1.44 8.75
CA GLU A 111 -2.83 -2.63 8.21
C GLU A 111 -2.31 -2.33 6.81
N TYR A 112 -1.16 -2.90 6.49
CA TYR A 112 -0.54 -2.74 5.18
C TYR A 112 -0.43 -4.08 4.49
N PHE A 113 -0.78 -4.10 3.20
CA PHE A 113 -0.68 -5.28 2.36
C PHE A 113 0.13 -4.95 1.13
N VAL A 114 1.06 -5.82 0.77
CA VAL A 114 1.72 -5.75 -0.54
C VAL A 114 1.00 -6.69 -1.49
N TYR A 115 0.36 -6.10 -2.50
CA TYR A 115 -0.13 -6.82 -3.66
C TYR A 115 1.03 -7.03 -4.63
N LYS A 116 1.24 -8.27 -5.07
CA LYS A 116 2.21 -8.65 -6.08
C LYS A 116 1.46 -9.17 -7.30
N ALA A 117 1.59 -8.47 -8.42
CA ALA A 117 1.17 -8.97 -9.72
C ALA A 117 2.19 -10.01 -10.20
N ASP A 118 1.84 -11.29 -10.10
CA ASP A 118 2.63 -12.39 -10.67
C ASP A 118 1.85 -12.97 -11.85
N HIS A 119 2.56 -13.44 -12.89
CA HIS A 119 1.99 -13.86 -14.18
C HIS A 119 0.97 -15.01 -14.00
N GLY A 120 -0.29 -14.65 -13.78
CA GLY A 120 -1.42 -15.57 -13.56
C GLY A 120 -1.65 -15.99 -12.11
N LYS A 121 -0.84 -15.55 -11.15
CA LYS A 121 -1.02 -15.89 -9.72
C LYS A 121 -0.70 -14.71 -8.80
N PRO A 122 -1.50 -13.63 -8.85
CA PRO A 122 -1.31 -12.51 -7.95
C PRO A 122 -1.45 -12.94 -6.48
N SER A 123 -0.77 -12.23 -5.58
CA SER A 123 -0.82 -12.52 -4.15
C SER A 123 -0.88 -11.24 -3.33
N LEU A 124 -1.42 -11.37 -2.12
CA LEU A 124 -1.47 -10.32 -1.11
C LEU A 124 -0.71 -10.79 0.12
N THR A 125 0.26 -10.00 0.56
CA THR A 125 1.05 -10.29 1.76
C THR A 125 0.77 -9.24 2.82
N LEU A 126 0.24 -9.66 3.97
CA LEU A 126 0.09 -8.80 5.14
C LEU A 126 1.48 -8.42 5.68
N ILE A 127 1.72 -7.14 5.88
CA ILE A 127 2.95 -6.61 6.44
C ILE A 127 2.80 -6.51 7.96
N PRO A 128 3.69 -7.11 8.76
CA PRO A 128 3.67 -6.96 10.20
C PRO A 128 3.78 -5.48 10.59
N ARG A 129 3.12 -5.08 11.67
CA ARG A 129 3.20 -3.69 12.14
C ARG A 129 4.64 -3.26 12.38
N THR A 130 4.94 -2.00 12.06
CA THR A 130 6.22 -1.38 12.35
C THR A 130 6.54 -1.51 13.85
N PRO A 131 7.82 -1.74 14.24
CA PRO A 131 8.18 -1.92 15.64
C PRO A 131 7.70 -0.78 16.56
N PRO A 132 7.34 -1.10 17.83
CA PRO A 132 6.81 -0.13 18.79
C PRO A 132 7.82 0.99 19.12
N GLY A 133 7.31 2.18 19.45
CA GLY A 133 8.12 3.37 19.72
C GLY A 133 8.36 4.26 18.50
N THR A 134 7.59 4.05 17.43
CA THR A 134 7.53 4.89 16.23
C THR A 134 6.23 5.69 16.25
N THR A 135 6.31 6.96 15.84
CA THR A 135 5.14 7.80 15.64
C THR A 135 5.26 8.52 14.31
N ASN A 136 4.15 8.69 13.61
CA ASN A 136 4.06 9.43 12.35
C ASN A 136 5.01 8.90 11.26
N SER A 137 4.60 7.81 10.59
CA SER A 137 5.19 7.41 9.31
C SER A 137 5.16 8.61 8.36
N LEU A 138 6.33 9.05 7.91
CA LEU A 138 6.47 10.18 7.00
C LEU A 138 6.38 9.74 5.55
N SER A 139 6.98 8.59 5.26
CA SER A 139 7.04 8.03 3.92
C SER A 139 7.11 6.52 4.03
N LEU A 140 6.14 5.86 3.40
CA LEU A 140 6.08 4.41 3.30
C LEU A 140 6.16 4.03 1.83
N CYS A 141 7.10 3.17 1.47
CA CYS A 141 7.26 2.70 0.10
C CYS A 141 7.54 1.21 0.03
N VAL A 142 7.32 0.63 -1.16
CA VAL A 142 7.64 -0.76 -1.47
C VAL A 142 8.60 -0.79 -2.65
N LEU A 143 9.63 -1.62 -2.54
CA LEU A 143 10.63 -1.80 -3.59
C LEU A 143 10.88 -3.29 -3.83
N PRO A 144 10.81 -3.76 -5.08
CA PRO A 144 11.21 -5.12 -5.41
C PRO A 144 12.72 -5.28 -5.25
N PHE A 145 13.18 -6.49 -4.95
CA PHE A 145 14.59 -6.83 -5.18
C PHE A 145 14.86 -6.91 -6.70
N ASP A 146 16.09 -6.63 -7.10
CA ASP A 146 16.55 -6.80 -8.48
C ASP A 146 17.06 -8.23 -8.74
N ASP A 147 16.31 -9.22 -8.24
CA ASP A 147 16.64 -10.63 -8.38
C ASP A 147 15.43 -11.47 -8.82
N TYR A 148 15.72 -12.73 -9.16
CA TYR A 148 14.74 -13.66 -9.73
C TYR A 148 13.74 -14.21 -8.70
N ASP A 149 14.01 -14.06 -7.40
CA ASP A 149 13.14 -14.61 -6.34
C ASP A 149 11.86 -13.78 -6.17
N GLY A 150 11.82 -12.58 -6.75
CA GLY A 150 10.68 -11.68 -6.71
C GLY A 150 10.30 -11.27 -5.29
N GLY A 151 11.28 -11.21 -4.39
CA GLY A 151 11.12 -10.65 -3.05
C GLY A 151 11.04 -9.12 -3.08
N PHE A 152 10.74 -8.52 -1.94
CA PHE A 152 10.59 -7.08 -1.81
C PHE A 152 10.97 -6.60 -0.41
N VAL A 153 11.17 -5.29 -0.30
CA VAL A 153 11.24 -4.56 0.95
C VAL A 153 10.13 -3.55 1.07
N VAL A 154 9.65 -3.36 2.29
CA VAL A 154 8.82 -2.21 2.65
C VAL A 154 9.64 -1.32 3.56
N VAL A 155 9.70 -0.04 3.22
CA VAL A 155 10.52 0.94 3.94
C VAL A 155 9.59 1.98 4.55
N ASP A 156 9.70 2.17 5.86
CA ASP A 156 8.97 3.18 6.64
C ASP A 156 9.98 4.14 7.27
N LEU A 157 9.91 5.41 6.90
CA LEU A 157 10.68 6.48 7.53
C LEU A 157 9.80 7.15 8.60
N CYS A 158 10.16 6.95 9.87
CA CYS A 158 9.43 7.50 11.01
C CYS A 158 10.24 8.62 11.69
N LYS A 159 9.55 9.60 12.27
CA LYS A 159 10.15 10.48 13.29
C LYS A 159 10.17 9.78 14.65
N THR A 160 11.18 10.08 15.45
CA THR A 160 11.17 9.68 16.86
C THR A 160 10.46 10.73 17.72
N LEU A 161 9.93 10.29 18.86
CA LEU A 161 9.37 11.19 19.87
C LEU A 161 10.44 11.91 20.71
N VAL A 162 11.71 11.49 20.59
CA VAL A 162 12.79 11.91 21.49
C VAL A 162 13.41 13.22 21.01
N SER A 163 13.66 13.38 19.70
CA SER A 163 14.11 14.66 19.16
C SER A 163 13.58 14.94 17.76
N PRO A 164 13.40 16.22 17.38
CA PRO A 164 12.92 16.62 16.05
C PRO A 164 13.86 16.22 14.90
N SER A 165 15.14 15.96 15.20
CA SER A 165 16.19 15.65 14.23
C SER A 165 16.51 14.16 14.14
N ASP A 166 15.89 13.34 14.99
CA ASP A 166 16.10 11.90 15.05
C ASP A 166 14.95 11.16 14.36
N TYR A 167 15.35 10.36 13.38
CA TYR A 167 14.50 9.56 12.53
C TYR A 167 14.87 8.09 12.70
N LYS A 168 13.93 7.21 12.38
CA LYS A 168 14.21 5.78 12.27
C LYS A 168 13.75 5.30 10.91
N LEU A 169 14.65 4.59 10.23
CA LEU A 169 14.34 3.87 9.01
C LEU A 169 14.05 2.42 9.37
N HIS A 170 12.80 2.01 9.18
CA HIS A 170 12.37 0.64 9.34
C HIS A 170 12.32 -0.02 7.97
N VAL A 171 12.98 -1.16 7.84
CA VAL A 171 13.03 -1.93 6.58
C VAL A 171 12.52 -3.33 6.85
N PHE A 172 11.33 -3.64 6.35
CA PHE A 172 10.80 -4.99 6.31
C PHE A 172 11.35 -5.71 5.09
N SER A 173 11.78 -6.96 5.26
CA SER A 173 12.20 -7.81 4.16
C SER A 173 11.26 -9.01 4.02
N SER A 174 10.67 -9.19 2.84
CA SER A 174 9.77 -10.33 2.56
C SER A 174 10.47 -11.68 2.70
N ARG A 175 11.80 -11.73 2.53
CA ARG A 175 12.62 -12.95 2.68
C ARG A 175 12.75 -13.40 4.12
N THR A 176 12.88 -12.46 5.03
CA THR A 176 13.10 -12.75 6.46
C THR A 176 11.82 -12.68 7.28
N GLY A 177 10.78 -12.01 6.75
CA GLY A 177 9.56 -11.69 7.48
C GLY A 177 9.78 -10.76 8.67
N LYS A 178 10.92 -10.06 8.71
CA LYS A 178 11.36 -9.27 9.87
C LYS A 178 11.65 -7.81 9.48
N TRP A 179 11.48 -6.95 10.47
CA TRP A 179 11.88 -5.54 10.41
C TRP A 179 13.31 -5.37 10.91
N GLY A 180 14.16 -4.72 10.09
CA GLY A 180 15.38 -4.07 10.53
C GLY A 180 15.10 -2.61 10.89
N THR A 181 15.86 -2.03 11.83
CA THR A 181 15.73 -0.63 12.21
C THR A 181 17.10 0.04 12.20
N THR A 182 17.21 1.15 11.49
CA THR A 182 18.42 1.98 11.46
C THR A 182 18.09 3.37 11.99
N PRO A 183 18.74 3.86 13.06
CA PRO A 183 18.58 5.23 13.49
C PRO A 183 19.25 6.17 12.49
N LEU A 184 18.56 7.25 12.14
CA LEU A 184 19.05 8.30 11.25
C LEU A 184 19.00 9.63 12.01
N ARG A 185 20.06 10.44 11.88
CA ARG A 185 20.09 11.79 12.46
C ARG A 185 20.35 12.77 11.34
N LEU A 186 19.48 13.77 11.21
CA LEU A 186 19.76 14.88 10.31
C LEU A 186 20.94 15.67 10.87
N GLN A 187 22.02 15.75 10.10
CA GLN A 187 23.12 16.66 10.42
C GLN A 187 22.65 18.08 10.11
N THR A 188 22.65 18.94 11.12
CA THR A 188 22.41 20.37 10.94
C THR A 188 23.67 21.02 10.38
N ALA A 189 23.52 22.03 9.51
CA ALA A 189 24.62 22.69 8.81
C ALA A 189 25.74 23.23 9.73
N ASP A 190 25.46 23.50 11.00
CA ASP A 190 26.46 23.90 12.01
C ASP A 190 27.51 22.82 12.32
N GLN A 191 27.29 21.57 11.91
CA GLN A 191 28.24 20.45 12.07
C GLN A 191 29.19 20.29 10.87
N LEU A 192 29.01 21.07 9.80
CA LEU A 192 29.90 21.12 8.65
C LEU A 192 30.93 22.26 8.74
N GLY A 193 31.18 22.77 9.96
CA GLY A 193 32.28 23.68 10.26
C GLY A 193 33.60 22.92 10.35
N GLY A 194 34.18 22.57 9.20
CA GLY A 194 35.59 22.16 9.14
C GLY A 194 36.51 23.32 9.58
N PRO A 195 37.71 23.04 10.10
CA PRO A 195 38.58 24.07 10.65
C PRO A 195 39.01 25.05 9.55
N VAL A 196 38.82 26.34 9.81
CA VAL A 196 39.59 27.39 9.16
C VAL A 196 40.86 27.55 9.99
N GLY A 197 42.00 27.11 9.45
CA GLY A 197 43.31 27.21 10.09
C GLY A 197 44.26 26.12 9.64
#